data_AF-A0A2M8K2N3-F1
#
_entry.id   AF-A0A2M8K2N3-F1
#
_cell.length_a   1.000
_cell.length_b   1.000
_cell.length_c   1.000
_cell.angle_alpha   90.00
_cell.angle_beta   90.00
_cell.angle_gamma   90.00
#
_symmetry.space_group_name_H-M   'P 1'
#
loop_
_entity.id
_entity.type
_entity.pdbx_description
1 polymer ?
#
loop_
_entity_poly.entity_id
_entity_poly.type
_entity_poly.pdbx_seq_one_letter_code
_entity_poly.pdbx_strand_id
1 'polypeptide(L)'
;MFVFDVISLSAFLEEVILKVNFSLQKMSQSVDLTNIDLNFVDTERMDQISLDKNPRLMGVVRSSHQDVFADIYQNNISMAIWQRPLGLLSQYAESLLVSAPNFVFKSQGNSAQLNTTLTKLLPEAQNKALFVEDVTLLVDMFACLFDLKEVGLRLNVLSNAMCPRFHVDKIPCRLVSTYVGSGSEWLHEAHVIRDRLGLGGHVADHDSGLHEKGRINELKAGDVALMKGDEWPTSLGRGVVHRSPSASLENKRLFLSLDMI
;
A
#
# COMPACT_ATOMS: atom_id res chain seq x y z
N MET A 1 -47.11 -59.03 -20.65
CA MET A 1 -45.98 -59.90 -21.07
C MET A 1 -44.99 -58.97 -21.73
N PHE A 2 -43.89 -58.49 -21.15
CA PHE A 2 -43.06 -58.92 -20.01
C PHE A 2 -42.67 -57.72 -19.13
N VAL A 3 -42.32 -58.03 -17.87
CA VAL A 3 -41.67 -57.18 -16.86
C VAL A 3 -40.16 -57.39 -16.96
N PHE A 4 -39.36 -56.33 -16.78
CA PHE A 4 -37.97 -56.21 -16.25
C PHE A 4 -37.51 -54.78 -16.58
N ASP A 5 -36.65 -54.07 -15.85
CA ASP A 5 -36.39 -53.93 -14.42
C ASP A 5 -35.61 -52.60 -14.28
N VAL A 6 -35.63 -52.04 -13.08
CA VAL A 6 -34.97 -50.79 -12.65
C VAL A 6 -33.44 -50.89 -12.79
N ILE A 7 -32.75 -49.79 -13.17
CA ILE A 7 -31.57 -49.20 -12.46
C ILE A 7 -30.92 -48.06 -13.28
N SER A 8 -30.73 -46.93 -12.58
CA SER A 8 -29.74 -45.85 -12.77
C SER A 8 -30.01 -44.75 -13.81
N LEU A 9 -30.71 -43.69 -13.39
CA LEU A 9 -30.27 -42.30 -13.66
C LEU A 9 -30.90 -41.30 -12.68
N SER A 10 -30.70 -41.51 -11.37
CA SER A 10 -31.00 -40.52 -10.33
C SER A 10 -29.71 -39.97 -9.76
N ALA A 11 -29.02 -39.11 -10.51
CA ALA A 11 -27.98 -38.21 -9.99
C ALA A 11 -27.47 -37.33 -11.14
N PHE A 12 -28.22 -36.32 -11.58
CA PHE A 12 -27.66 -35.16 -12.32
C PHE A 12 -28.71 -34.07 -12.59
N LEU A 13 -29.59 -33.75 -11.63
CA LEU A 13 -30.66 -32.77 -11.86
C LEU A 13 -30.98 -31.83 -10.69
N GLU A 14 -30.04 -31.61 -9.78
CA GLU A 14 -30.10 -30.47 -8.86
C GLU A 14 -28.72 -29.81 -8.78
N GLU A 15 -28.71 -28.48 -8.83
CA GLU A 15 -27.57 -27.54 -8.86
C GLU A 15 -26.95 -27.25 -10.24
N VAL A 16 -27.57 -26.34 -11.00
CA VAL A 16 -27.00 -25.01 -11.31
C VAL A 16 -28.16 -24.11 -11.72
N ILE A 17 -28.76 -23.42 -10.75
CA ILE A 17 -29.54 -22.21 -11.00
C ILE A 17 -28.51 -21.08 -11.18
N LEU A 18 -28.04 -20.84 -12.41
CA LEU A 18 -27.27 -19.63 -12.71
C LEU A 18 -28.25 -18.47 -12.94
N LYS A 19 -28.45 -17.65 -11.91
CA LYS A 19 -29.11 -16.34 -12.03
C LYS A 19 -28.25 -15.43 -12.90
N VAL A 20 -28.59 -15.32 -14.18
CA VAL A 20 -28.05 -14.28 -15.06
C VAL A 20 -28.92 -13.02 -14.90
N ASN A 21 -28.38 -11.99 -14.26
CA ASN A 21 -29.03 -10.68 -14.12
C ASN A 21 -28.79 -9.85 -15.40
N PHE A 22 -29.73 -9.89 -16.35
CA PHE A 22 -29.76 -8.93 -17.46
C PHE A 22 -30.68 -7.75 -17.12
N SER A 23 -30.10 -6.56 -17.03
CA SER A 23 -30.82 -5.29 -16.97
C SER A 23 -31.43 -5.00 -18.35
N LEU A 24 -32.75 -5.17 -18.48
CA LEU A 24 -33.49 -4.89 -19.71
C LEU A 24 -33.93 -3.42 -19.71
N GLN A 25 -33.20 -2.55 -20.43
CA GLN A 25 -33.80 -1.32 -20.95
C GLN A 25 -34.69 -1.68 -22.14
N LYS A 26 -35.93 -1.18 -22.13
CA LYS A 26 -36.98 -1.44 -23.14
C LYS A 26 -36.45 -1.28 -24.57
N MET A 27 -36.37 -2.39 -25.31
CA MET A 27 -36.28 -2.39 -26.76
C MET A 27 -37.59 -2.92 -27.34
N SER A 28 -38.28 -2.09 -28.11
CA SER A 28 -39.54 -2.42 -28.78
C SER A 28 -39.26 -2.98 -30.17
N GLN A 29 -38.93 -4.27 -30.27
CA GLN A 29 -39.05 -5.10 -31.48
C GLN A 29 -38.69 -6.56 -31.15
N SER A 30 -39.43 -7.51 -31.73
CA SER A 30 -39.18 -8.95 -31.61
C SER A 30 -37.91 -9.34 -32.36
N VAL A 31 -36.94 -9.93 -31.66
CA VAL A 31 -35.71 -10.46 -32.27
C VAL A 31 -35.91 -11.95 -32.57
N ASP A 32 -35.72 -12.33 -33.83
CA ASP A 32 -35.70 -13.72 -34.29
C ASP A 32 -34.39 -14.37 -33.85
N LEU A 33 -34.49 -15.43 -33.03
CA LEU A 33 -33.35 -16.12 -32.40
C LEU A 33 -32.83 -17.31 -33.23
N THR A 34 -33.30 -17.50 -34.46
CA THR A 34 -32.96 -18.68 -35.27
C THR A 34 -31.53 -18.71 -35.81
N ASN A 35 -30.75 -17.62 -35.70
CA ASN A 35 -29.36 -17.54 -36.17
C ASN A 35 -28.43 -16.82 -35.17
N ILE A 36 -28.44 -17.21 -33.90
CA ILE A 36 -27.36 -16.85 -32.97
C ILE A 36 -26.38 -18.00 -32.91
N ASP A 37 -25.18 -17.80 -33.46
CA ASP A 37 -24.01 -18.64 -33.16
C ASP A 37 -23.64 -18.45 -31.68
N LEU A 38 -24.21 -19.29 -30.82
CA LEU A 38 -23.80 -19.41 -29.43
C LEU A 38 -22.44 -20.12 -29.41
N ASN A 39 -21.36 -19.34 -29.36
CA ASN A 39 -20.06 -19.85 -28.96
C ASN A 39 -20.15 -20.28 -27.50
N PHE A 40 -20.40 -21.57 -27.28
CA PHE A 40 -20.22 -22.20 -25.97
C PHE A 40 -18.73 -22.13 -25.64
N VAL A 41 -18.38 -21.24 -24.71
CA VAL A 41 -17.06 -21.26 -24.09
C VAL A 41 -17.07 -22.45 -23.13
N ASP A 42 -16.30 -23.48 -23.46
CA ASP A 42 -16.03 -24.60 -22.55
C ASP A 42 -15.51 -24.06 -21.21
N THR A 43 -16.35 -24.16 -20.17
CA THR A 43 -16.01 -23.79 -18.80
C THR A 43 -14.96 -24.72 -18.16
N GLU A 44 -14.49 -25.75 -18.86
CA GLU A 44 -13.35 -26.58 -18.43
C GLU A 44 -11.97 -25.92 -18.68
N ARG A 45 -11.93 -24.70 -19.24
CA ARG A 45 -10.70 -23.92 -19.45
C ARG A 45 -10.55 -22.72 -18.50
N MET A 46 -11.17 -22.77 -17.33
CA MET A 46 -10.95 -21.77 -16.26
C MET A 46 -9.87 -22.15 -15.23
N ASP A 47 -9.28 -23.34 -15.33
CA ASP A 47 -8.15 -23.76 -14.49
C ASP A 47 -6.82 -23.72 -15.25
N GLN A 48 -6.40 -22.52 -15.62
CA GLN A 48 -4.99 -22.22 -15.91
C GLN A 48 -4.75 -20.71 -15.93
N ILE A 49 -4.97 -20.06 -14.79
CA ILE A 49 -4.02 -19.00 -14.43
C ILE A 49 -2.70 -19.74 -14.31
N SER A 50 -1.84 -19.61 -15.33
CA SER A 50 -0.47 -20.10 -15.22
C SER A 50 0.17 -19.32 -14.08
N LEU A 51 0.16 -19.91 -12.88
CA LEU A 51 1.05 -19.52 -11.80
C LEU A 51 2.45 -19.64 -12.41
N ASP A 52 3.00 -18.49 -12.78
CA ASP A 52 4.37 -18.34 -13.25
C ASP A 52 5.22 -19.14 -12.26
N LYS A 53 5.78 -20.27 -12.70
CA LYS A 53 6.43 -21.26 -11.81
C LYS A 53 7.65 -20.68 -11.10
N ASN A 54 8.09 -19.49 -11.51
CA ASN A 54 8.97 -18.64 -10.73
C ASN A 54 8.19 -17.46 -10.14
N PRO A 55 8.17 -17.30 -8.81
CA PRO A 55 7.68 -16.06 -8.22
C PRO A 55 8.50 -14.90 -8.77
N ARG A 56 7.88 -14.02 -9.56
CA ARG A 56 8.54 -12.79 -10.01
C ARG A 56 8.94 -12.00 -8.77
N LEU A 57 10.21 -11.60 -8.71
CA LEU A 57 10.71 -10.73 -7.64
C LEU A 57 9.91 -9.44 -7.63
N MET A 58 9.49 -9.01 -6.43
CA MET A 58 8.81 -7.73 -6.26
C MET A 58 9.82 -6.60 -6.45
N GLY A 59 9.51 -5.71 -7.40
CA GLY A 59 10.33 -4.58 -7.78
C GLY A 59 9.95 -3.29 -7.08
N VAL A 60 10.84 -2.31 -7.23
CA VAL A 60 10.70 -0.94 -6.74
C VAL A 60 10.86 0.01 -7.92
N VAL A 61 9.91 0.91 -8.11
CA VAL A 61 9.97 1.96 -9.13
C VAL A 61 10.20 3.32 -8.50
N ARG A 62 10.88 4.21 -9.23
CA ARG A 62 11.20 5.56 -8.78
C ARG A 62 11.04 6.55 -9.93
N SER A 63 10.50 7.73 -9.65
CA SER A 63 10.34 8.80 -10.64
C SER A 63 10.38 10.16 -9.95
N SER A 64 10.74 11.21 -10.69
CA SER A 64 10.53 12.60 -10.27
C SER A 64 9.08 13.08 -10.46
N HIS A 65 8.25 12.27 -11.11
CA HIS A 65 6.85 12.55 -11.38
C HIS A 65 5.93 11.72 -10.46
N GLN A 66 4.84 12.34 -10.00
CA GLN A 66 3.91 11.75 -9.03
C GLN A 66 3.05 10.60 -9.61
N ASP A 67 2.96 10.50 -10.93
CA ASP A 67 2.25 9.44 -11.65
C ASP A 67 2.83 8.04 -11.41
N VAL A 68 4.08 7.95 -10.94
CA VAL A 68 4.71 6.71 -10.46
C VAL A 68 3.88 5.99 -9.40
N PHE A 69 3.04 6.69 -8.64
CA PHE A 69 2.16 6.04 -7.68
C PHE A 69 1.17 5.07 -8.32
N ALA A 70 0.76 5.28 -9.58
CA ALA A 70 -0.11 4.34 -10.29
C ALA A 70 0.55 2.97 -10.51
N ASP A 71 1.89 2.92 -10.55
CA ASP A 71 2.63 1.66 -10.69
C ASP A 71 2.44 0.72 -9.49
N ILE A 72 1.94 1.22 -8.35
CA ILE A 72 1.62 0.38 -7.20
C ILE A 72 0.59 -0.71 -7.55
N TYR A 73 -0.25 -0.51 -8.58
CA TYR A 73 -1.21 -1.53 -9.01
C TYR A 73 -0.57 -2.69 -9.79
N GLN A 74 0.66 -2.52 -10.28
CA GLN A 74 1.35 -3.60 -10.99
C GLN A 74 1.71 -4.74 -10.01
N ASN A 75 1.40 -5.98 -10.41
CA ASN A 75 1.58 -7.15 -9.54
C ASN A 75 3.03 -7.45 -9.17
N ASN A 76 3.98 -7.00 -9.99
CA ASN A 76 5.42 -7.15 -9.77
C ASN A 76 6.06 -5.95 -9.07
N ILE A 77 5.29 -4.95 -8.62
CA ILE A 77 5.79 -3.78 -7.91
C ILE A 77 5.30 -3.82 -6.46
N SER A 78 6.20 -3.76 -5.49
CA SER A 78 5.84 -3.66 -4.06
C SER A 78 5.96 -2.25 -3.50
N MET A 79 6.77 -1.41 -4.14
CA MET A 79 6.99 -0.04 -3.71
C MET A 79 7.12 0.93 -4.89
N ALA A 80 6.43 2.06 -4.81
CA ALA A 80 6.53 3.16 -5.74
C ALA A 80 7.02 4.42 -5.03
N ILE A 81 8.09 5.04 -5.52
CA ILE A 81 8.74 6.18 -4.87
C ILE A 81 8.68 7.40 -5.79
N TRP A 82 7.98 8.44 -5.34
CA TRP A 82 8.07 9.77 -5.91
C TRP A 82 9.23 10.54 -5.25
N GLN A 83 10.23 10.89 -6.07
CA GLN A 83 11.43 11.61 -5.65
C GLN A 83 11.24 13.10 -5.91
N ARG A 84 11.17 13.90 -4.85
CA ARG A 84 10.90 15.33 -4.95
C ARG A 84 11.84 16.14 -4.05
N PRO A 85 12.25 17.35 -4.47
CA PRO A 85 12.91 18.28 -3.58
C PRO A 85 11.90 18.88 -2.59
N LEU A 86 12.32 19.14 -1.35
CA LEU A 86 11.45 19.77 -0.34
C LEU A 86 11.42 21.30 -0.42
N GLY A 87 12.49 21.94 -0.93
CA GLY A 87 12.55 23.40 -1.03
C GLY A 87 12.24 24.10 0.29
N LEU A 88 11.23 24.98 0.30
CA LEU A 88 10.82 25.74 1.49
C LEU A 88 10.17 24.87 2.59
N LEU A 89 9.70 23.66 2.26
CA LEU A 89 9.06 22.75 3.21
C LEU A 89 10.06 22.27 4.27
N SER A 90 11.34 22.09 3.89
CA SER A 90 12.37 21.63 4.84
C SER A 90 12.63 22.69 5.92
N GLN A 91 12.56 23.98 5.57
CA GLN A 91 12.75 25.07 6.53
C GLN A 91 11.68 25.06 7.63
N TYR A 92 10.40 24.86 7.26
CA TYR A 92 9.34 24.73 8.26
C TYR A 92 9.54 23.48 9.11
N ALA A 93 9.82 22.35 8.47
CA ALA A 93 10.03 21.09 9.17
C ALA A 93 11.20 21.14 10.17
N GLU A 94 12.31 21.79 9.81
CA GLU A 94 13.45 22.04 10.70
C GLU A 94 13.05 22.93 11.89
N SER A 95 12.28 23.99 11.63
CA SER A 95 11.77 24.86 12.70
C SER A 95 10.85 24.11 13.67
N LEU A 96 10.11 23.11 13.19
CA LEU A 96 9.23 22.29 14.01
C LEU A 96 10.03 21.38 14.95
N LEU A 97 11.17 20.83 14.50
CA LEU A 97 12.05 20.02 15.35
C LEU A 97 12.57 20.79 16.58
N VAL A 98 12.74 22.11 16.44
CA VAL A 98 13.23 23.00 17.50
C VAL A 98 12.10 23.51 18.37
N SER A 99 11.03 24.02 17.76
CA SER A 99 9.92 24.67 18.48
C SER A 99 8.98 23.68 19.17
N ALA A 100 8.81 22.47 18.61
CA ALA A 100 7.98 21.42 19.17
C ALA A 100 8.67 20.04 19.06
N PRO A 101 9.76 19.80 19.83
CA PRO A 101 10.62 18.62 19.69
C PRO A 101 9.96 17.28 20.03
N ASN A 102 8.77 17.31 20.63
CA ASN A 102 7.96 16.14 20.97
C ASN A 102 6.60 16.17 20.25
N PHE A 103 6.48 16.92 19.15
CA PHE A 103 5.23 17.03 18.40
C PHE A 103 4.79 15.66 17.88
N VAL A 104 3.55 15.31 18.21
CA VAL A 104 2.88 14.08 17.76
C VAL A 104 1.49 14.45 17.30
N PHE A 105 1.19 14.15 16.04
CA PHE A 105 -0.13 14.32 15.48
C PHE A 105 -0.61 12.99 14.91
N LYS A 106 -1.79 12.56 15.34
CA LYS A 106 -2.50 11.39 14.83
C LYS A 106 -3.96 11.76 14.69
N SER A 107 -4.48 11.66 13.47
CA SER A 107 -5.88 11.96 13.20
C SER A 107 -6.34 11.19 11.98
N GLN A 108 -7.64 11.21 11.76
CA GLN A 108 -8.30 10.63 10.60
C GLN A 108 -9.28 11.65 10.06
N GLY A 109 -9.39 11.73 8.75
CA GLY A 109 -10.39 12.55 8.09
C GLY A 109 -10.10 12.69 6.60
N ASN A 110 -10.94 13.45 5.92
CA ASN A 110 -10.63 13.92 4.58
C ASN A 110 -9.60 15.07 4.62
N SER A 111 -9.08 15.44 3.45
CA SER A 111 -8.07 16.49 3.30
C SER A 111 -8.49 17.83 3.88
N ALA A 112 -9.72 18.28 3.68
CA ALA A 112 -10.22 19.55 4.21
C ALA A 112 -10.24 19.58 5.76
N GLN A 113 -10.70 18.49 6.38
CA GLN A 113 -10.71 18.33 7.83
C GLN A 113 -9.29 18.29 8.42
N LEU A 114 -8.40 17.53 7.79
CA LEU A 114 -7.00 17.41 8.22
C LEU A 114 -6.24 18.72 8.01
N ASN A 115 -6.44 19.42 6.89
CA ASN A 115 -5.89 20.74 6.63
C ASN A 115 -6.29 21.76 7.73
N THR A 116 -7.58 21.83 8.04
CA THR A 116 -8.11 22.70 9.10
C THR A 116 -7.46 22.39 10.45
N THR A 117 -7.35 21.10 10.77
CA THR A 117 -6.78 20.64 12.04
C THR A 117 -5.29 20.92 12.14
N LEU A 118 -4.53 20.63 11.08
CA LEU A 118 -3.09 20.90 11.00
C LEU A 118 -2.81 22.39 11.09
N THR A 119 -3.55 23.22 10.34
CA THR A 119 -3.44 24.68 10.40
C THR A 119 -3.64 25.21 11.81
N LYS A 120 -4.58 24.63 12.56
CA LYS A 120 -4.84 25.03 13.95
C LYS A 120 -3.77 24.56 14.95
N LEU A 121 -3.27 23.34 14.80
CA LEU A 121 -2.44 22.69 15.82
C LEU A 121 -0.94 22.86 15.63
N LEU A 122 -0.48 23.06 14.39
CA LEU A 122 0.93 23.22 14.10
C LEU A 122 1.44 24.59 14.60
N PRO A 123 2.64 24.68 15.22
CA PRO A 123 3.23 25.95 15.63
C PRO A 123 3.39 26.93 14.48
N GLU A 124 3.19 28.22 14.77
CA GLU A 124 3.44 29.30 13.80
C GLU A 124 4.93 29.44 13.51
N ALA A 125 5.28 29.41 12.23
CA ALA A 125 6.62 29.69 11.71
C ALA A 125 6.55 30.00 10.20
N GLN A 126 7.66 30.48 9.65
CA GLN A 126 7.77 30.73 8.21
C GLN A 126 7.49 29.44 7.40
N ASN A 127 6.76 29.57 6.29
CA ASN A 127 6.38 28.47 5.39
C ASN A 127 5.38 27.44 5.98
N LYS A 128 4.75 27.71 7.13
CA LYS A 128 3.70 26.84 7.71
C LYS A 128 2.60 26.49 6.71
N ALA A 129 2.07 27.50 6.01
CA ALA A 129 0.98 27.29 5.06
C ALA A 129 1.37 26.32 3.94
N LEU A 130 2.55 26.52 3.33
CA LEU A 130 3.11 25.63 2.30
C LEU A 130 3.30 24.20 2.82
N PHE A 131 3.76 24.04 4.07
CA PHE A 131 3.91 22.73 4.69
C PHE A 131 2.57 22.02 4.89
N VAL A 132 1.54 22.73 5.37
CA VAL A 132 0.20 22.18 5.53
C VAL A 132 -0.41 21.82 4.18
N GLU A 133 -0.21 22.64 3.16
CA GLU A 133 -0.64 22.37 1.79
C GLU A 133 0.02 21.09 1.24
N ASP A 134 1.34 20.89 1.43
CA ASP A 134 2.02 19.66 0.98
C ASP A 134 1.46 18.41 1.69
N VAL A 135 1.29 18.46 3.02
CA VAL A 135 0.68 17.34 3.77
C VAL A 135 -0.74 17.06 3.28
N THR A 136 -1.53 18.10 3.01
CA THR A 136 -2.89 17.98 2.49
C THR A 136 -2.90 17.36 1.10
N LEU A 137 -1.98 17.77 0.22
CA LEU A 137 -1.82 17.21 -1.11
C LEU A 137 -1.48 15.72 -1.07
N LEU A 138 -0.59 15.29 -0.17
CA LEU A 138 -0.29 13.87 0.05
C LEU A 138 -1.54 13.07 0.45
N VAL A 139 -2.34 13.63 1.36
CA VAL A 139 -3.63 13.03 1.78
C VAL A 139 -4.57 12.91 0.59
N ASP A 140 -4.75 13.97 -0.20
CA ASP A 140 -5.62 13.97 -1.38
C ASP A 140 -5.19 12.94 -2.42
N MET A 141 -3.89 12.87 -2.73
CA MET A 141 -3.36 11.88 -3.68
C MET A 141 -3.56 10.45 -3.19
N PHE A 142 -3.31 10.18 -1.91
CA PHE A 142 -3.50 8.86 -1.33
C PHE A 142 -4.98 8.46 -1.31
N ALA A 143 -5.86 9.38 -0.91
CA ALA A 143 -7.31 9.16 -0.91
C ALA A 143 -7.83 8.93 -2.33
N CYS A 144 -7.41 9.74 -3.29
CA CYS A 144 -7.82 9.61 -4.69
C CYS A 144 -7.33 8.30 -5.31
N LEU A 145 -6.07 7.92 -5.08
CA LEU A 145 -5.50 6.70 -5.63
C LEU A 145 -6.30 5.47 -5.18
N PHE A 146 -6.65 5.39 -3.89
CA PHE A 146 -7.30 4.22 -3.30
C PHE A 146 -8.82 4.35 -3.11
N ASP A 147 -9.45 5.38 -3.67
CA ASP A 147 -10.89 5.67 -3.54
C ASP A 147 -11.36 5.73 -2.07
N LEU A 148 -10.60 6.43 -1.22
CA LEU A 148 -10.86 6.54 0.21
C LEU A 148 -11.63 7.82 0.53
N LYS A 149 -12.62 7.72 1.44
CA LYS A 149 -13.33 8.88 1.99
C LYS A 149 -12.53 9.62 3.06
N GLU A 150 -11.73 8.87 3.81
CA GLU A 150 -10.90 9.37 4.91
C GLU A 150 -9.58 8.62 4.93
N VAL A 151 -8.55 9.29 5.45
CA VAL A 151 -7.19 8.76 5.56
C VAL A 151 -6.70 8.91 6.99
N GLY A 152 -6.06 7.87 7.53
CA GLY A 152 -5.34 7.98 8.79
C GLY A 152 -4.01 8.69 8.57
N LEU A 153 -3.85 9.88 9.15
CA LEU A 153 -2.62 10.67 9.08
C LEU A 153 -1.86 10.60 10.41
N ARG A 154 -0.56 10.30 10.33
CA ARG A 154 0.40 10.48 11.40
C ARG A 154 1.50 11.43 10.97
N LEU A 155 1.79 12.44 11.78
CA LEU A 155 2.90 13.38 11.59
C LEU A 155 3.62 13.56 12.93
N ASN A 156 4.85 13.04 13.04
CA ASN A 156 5.56 12.97 14.32
C ASN A 156 7.00 13.47 14.19
N VAL A 157 7.44 14.20 15.21
CA VAL A 157 8.85 14.36 15.52
C VAL A 157 9.32 13.12 16.28
N LEU A 158 10.32 12.42 15.75
CA LEU A 158 10.87 11.21 16.36
C LEU A 158 12.30 11.47 16.82
N SER A 159 12.57 11.12 18.08
CA SER A 159 13.90 11.15 18.72
C SER A 159 14.41 9.75 19.07
N ASN A 160 13.66 8.71 18.68
CA ASN A 160 13.98 7.30 18.81
C ASN A 160 13.31 6.51 17.66
N ALA A 161 13.85 5.33 17.35
CA ALA A 161 13.24 4.45 16.35
C ALA A 161 11.95 3.83 16.89
N MET A 162 10.83 3.93 16.15
CA MET A 162 9.56 3.31 16.55
C MET A 162 9.54 1.80 16.28
N CYS A 163 10.05 1.39 15.12
CA CYS A 163 10.11 -0.01 14.69
C CYS A 163 11.54 -0.31 14.19
N PRO A 164 12.51 -0.52 15.10
CA PRO A 164 13.94 -0.63 14.75
C PRO A 164 14.30 -1.94 14.05
N ARG A 165 13.37 -2.90 13.95
CA ARG A 165 13.57 -4.19 13.32
C ARG A 165 12.86 -4.24 11.97
N PHE A 166 13.46 -4.94 11.02
CA PHE A 166 12.81 -5.22 9.75
C PHE A 166 11.54 -6.03 9.97
N HIS A 167 10.44 -5.50 9.41
CA HIS A 167 9.11 -6.08 9.48
C HIS A 167 8.34 -5.74 8.20
N VAL A 168 7.16 -6.32 8.07
CA VAL A 168 6.17 -5.96 7.05
C VAL A 168 4.92 -5.50 7.76
N ASP A 169 4.31 -4.43 7.28
CA ASP A 169 3.03 -3.97 7.82
C ASP A 169 1.90 -4.96 7.49
N LYS A 170 0.99 -5.15 8.45
CA LYS A 170 -0.26 -5.92 8.29
C LYS A 170 -1.40 -4.99 7.90
N ILE A 171 -1.24 -4.34 6.75
CA ILE A 171 -2.22 -3.45 6.10
C ILE A 171 -2.07 -3.59 4.58
N PRO A 172 -3.02 -3.09 3.76
CA PRO A 172 -2.90 -3.18 2.31
C PRO A 172 -1.75 -2.32 1.75
N CYS A 173 -1.74 -1.03 2.07
CA CYS A 173 -0.69 -0.11 1.64
C CYS A 173 -0.52 1.01 2.66
N ARG A 174 0.70 1.54 2.75
CA ARG A 174 1.03 2.74 3.50
C ARG A 174 1.78 3.71 2.61
N LEU A 175 1.52 5.00 2.78
CA LEU A 175 2.40 6.05 2.30
C LEU A 175 3.33 6.50 3.44
N VAL A 176 4.62 6.65 3.16
CA VAL A 176 5.58 7.25 4.10
C VAL A 176 6.37 8.37 3.45
N SER A 177 6.75 9.38 4.25
CA SER A 177 7.73 10.39 3.86
C SER A 177 8.46 10.94 5.08
N THR A 178 9.69 11.40 4.89
CA THR A 178 10.45 12.13 5.91
C THR A 178 10.78 13.52 5.38
N TYR A 179 10.41 14.57 6.13
CA TYR A 179 10.73 15.95 5.76
C TYR A 179 12.13 16.38 6.21
N VAL A 180 12.60 15.87 7.35
CA VAL A 180 13.93 16.19 7.91
C VAL A 180 14.46 14.95 8.63
N GLY A 181 15.77 14.71 8.54
CA GLY A 181 16.43 13.53 9.09
C GLY A 181 16.43 12.35 8.11
N SER A 182 16.96 11.20 8.55
CA SER A 182 17.04 10.01 7.69
C SER A 182 15.66 9.43 7.36
N GLY A 183 15.51 8.76 6.22
CA GLY A 183 14.22 8.20 5.78
C GLY A 183 13.91 6.84 6.38
N SER A 184 12.86 6.17 5.93
CA SER A 184 12.63 4.76 6.27
C SER A 184 13.67 3.88 5.57
N GLU A 185 14.15 2.85 6.26
CA GLU A 185 15.05 1.85 5.69
C GLU A 185 14.24 0.66 5.18
N TRP A 186 14.67 0.05 4.08
CA TRP A 186 13.96 -1.07 3.46
C TRP A 186 14.90 -2.03 2.73
N LEU A 187 14.41 -3.26 2.55
CA LEU A 187 15.14 -4.34 1.88
C LEU A 187 14.51 -4.65 0.52
N HIS A 188 15.35 -4.83 -0.50
CA HIS A 188 14.90 -5.38 -1.78
C HIS A 188 14.51 -6.85 -1.59
N GLU A 189 13.43 -7.32 -2.23
CA GLU A 189 12.88 -8.67 -2.03
C GLU A 189 13.93 -9.78 -2.20
N ALA A 190 14.85 -9.62 -3.16
CA ALA A 190 15.96 -10.56 -3.39
C ALA A 190 16.93 -10.72 -2.20
N HIS A 191 16.87 -9.84 -1.20
CA HIS A 191 17.74 -9.83 -0.03
C HIS A 191 16.99 -10.09 1.28
N VAL A 192 15.72 -10.49 1.21
CA VAL A 192 14.87 -10.74 2.37
C VAL A 192 14.90 -12.23 2.75
N ILE A 193 15.11 -12.52 4.04
CA ILE A 193 14.88 -13.83 4.65
C ILE A 193 13.62 -13.73 5.52
N ARG A 194 12.46 -14.04 4.95
CA ARG A 194 11.14 -13.78 5.58
C ARG A 194 10.93 -14.50 6.91
N ASP A 195 11.41 -15.73 7.04
CA ASP A 195 11.29 -16.53 8.27
C ASP A 195 12.04 -15.94 9.47
N ARG A 196 12.89 -14.93 9.25
CA ARG A 196 13.67 -14.25 10.29
C ARG A 196 13.15 -12.84 10.61
N LEU A 197 12.09 -12.38 9.94
CA LEU A 197 11.49 -11.08 10.21
C LEU A 197 10.89 -11.04 11.60
N GLY A 198 11.16 -9.96 12.34
CA GLY A 198 10.49 -9.68 13.61
C GLY A 198 10.67 -10.69 14.75
N LEU A 199 11.45 -11.78 14.60
CA LEU A 199 11.62 -12.81 15.63
C LEU A 199 12.15 -12.19 16.95
N GLY A 200 11.21 -11.95 17.86
CA GLY A 200 11.46 -11.57 19.24
C GLY A 200 11.72 -12.81 20.07
N GLY A 201 12.99 -13.06 20.41
CA GLY A 201 13.39 -14.12 21.34
C GLY A 201 14.87 -14.46 21.21
N HIS A 202 15.68 -13.95 22.14
CA HIS A 202 17.09 -14.27 22.41
C HIS A 202 18.24 -13.78 21.50
N VAL A 203 18.06 -12.90 20.51
CA VAL A 203 19.23 -12.24 19.86
C VAL A 203 18.97 -10.76 19.53
N ALA A 204 20.00 -9.95 19.79
CA ALA A 204 20.08 -8.50 19.61
C ALA A 204 20.44 -8.08 18.16
N ASP A 205 19.80 -8.68 17.15
CA ASP A 205 20.15 -8.37 15.76
C ASP A 205 19.08 -7.52 15.06
N HIS A 206 19.41 -6.23 14.89
CA HIS A 206 18.59 -5.25 14.17
C HIS A 206 18.45 -5.58 12.68
N ASP A 207 19.35 -6.41 12.13
CA ASP A 207 19.40 -6.80 10.73
C ASP A 207 18.76 -8.18 10.49
N SER A 208 18.02 -8.70 11.48
CA SER A 208 17.22 -9.92 11.32
C SER A 208 16.31 -9.83 10.09
N GLY A 209 16.42 -10.82 9.19
CA GLY A 209 15.70 -10.84 7.93
C GLY A 209 16.48 -10.26 6.73
N LEU A 210 17.69 -9.74 6.94
CA LEU A 210 18.62 -9.37 5.87
C LEU A 210 19.49 -10.56 5.46
N HIS A 211 19.57 -10.83 4.17
CA HIS A 211 20.52 -11.78 3.60
C HIS A 211 21.97 -11.27 3.76
N GLU A 212 22.94 -12.16 3.99
CA GLU A 212 24.37 -11.79 4.21
C GLU A 212 24.98 -10.89 3.13
N LYS A 213 24.55 -11.06 1.88
CA LYS A 213 24.96 -10.27 0.71
C LYS A 213 24.02 -9.11 0.38
N GLY A 214 22.98 -8.95 1.20
CA GLY A 214 21.96 -7.94 1.05
C GLY A 214 22.49 -6.55 1.41
N ARG A 215 21.73 -5.54 0.98
CA ARG A 215 22.00 -4.14 1.32
C ARG A 215 20.75 -3.49 1.86
N ILE A 216 20.93 -2.68 2.88
CA ILE A 216 19.90 -1.80 3.41
C ILE A 216 19.81 -0.58 2.49
N ASN A 217 18.60 -0.30 2.04
CA ASN A 217 18.30 0.90 1.27
C ASN A 217 17.62 1.91 2.20
N GLU A 218 17.80 3.20 1.93
CA GLU A 218 17.16 4.27 2.68
C GLU A 218 16.40 5.19 1.72
N LEU A 219 15.20 5.62 2.11
CA LEU A 219 14.51 6.73 1.46
C LEU A 219 15.23 8.04 1.80
N LYS A 220 15.33 8.96 0.86
CA LYS A 220 15.89 10.29 1.15
C LYS A 220 14.83 11.19 1.79
N ALA A 221 15.26 12.21 2.53
CA ALA A 221 14.36 13.28 2.93
C ALA A 221 13.70 13.89 1.67
N GLY A 222 12.38 14.03 1.71
CA GLY A 222 11.56 14.46 0.58
C GLY A 222 10.95 13.33 -0.24
N ASP A 223 11.58 12.15 -0.30
CA ASP A 223 10.99 11.00 -1.00
C ASP A 223 9.64 10.65 -0.37
N VAL A 224 8.68 10.30 -1.23
CA VAL A 224 7.36 9.83 -0.83
C VAL A 224 7.18 8.43 -1.39
N ALA A 225 7.00 7.44 -0.52
CA ALA A 225 6.93 6.05 -0.90
C ALA A 225 5.56 5.45 -0.56
N LEU A 226 4.91 4.85 -1.56
CA LEU A 226 3.83 3.89 -1.37
C LEU A 226 4.41 2.50 -1.20
N MET A 227 4.03 1.83 -0.12
CA MET A 227 4.57 0.54 0.29
C MET A 227 3.43 -0.45 0.48
N LYS A 228 3.40 -1.53 -0.31
CA LYS A 228 2.46 -2.63 -0.08
C LYS A 228 2.79 -3.31 1.24
N GLY A 229 1.78 -3.54 2.06
CA GLY A 229 1.89 -4.46 3.19
C GLY A 229 1.43 -5.87 2.80
N ASP A 230 1.38 -6.76 3.77
CA ASP A 230 1.03 -8.17 3.56
C ASP A 230 -0.46 -8.40 3.23
N GLU A 231 -1.32 -7.43 3.52
CA GLU A 231 -2.76 -7.52 3.21
C GLU A 231 -3.10 -7.00 1.83
N TRP A 232 -2.10 -6.55 1.05
CA TRP A 232 -2.34 -6.22 -0.35
C TRP A 232 -2.80 -7.48 -1.10
N PRO A 233 -3.94 -7.46 -1.84
CA PRO A 233 -4.59 -8.68 -2.34
C PRO A 233 -3.67 -9.63 -3.14
N THR A 234 -2.73 -9.07 -3.90
CA THR A 234 -1.81 -9.83 -4.75
C THR A 234 -0.38 -9.95 -4.21
N SER A 235 -0.12 -9.48 -2.98
CA SER A 235 1.23 -9.54 -2.40
C SER A 235 1.65 -10.97 -2.08
N LEU A 236 0.71 -11.87 -1.75
CA LEU A 236 0.98 -13.25 -1.31
C LEU A 236 1.97 -13.27 -0.13
N GLY A 237 1.82 -12.34 0.82
CA GLY A 237 2.73 -12.21 1.96
C GLY A 237 4.12 -11.66 1.57
N ARG A 238 4.21 -10.95 0.44
CA ARG A 238 5.42 -10.28 -0.06
C ARG A 238 5.37 -8.75 0.04
N GLY A 239 4.77 -8.22 1.11
CA GLY A 239 4.81 -6.79 1.39
C GLY A 239 6.24 -6.29 1.61
N VAL A 240 6.43 -4.98 1.52
CA VAL A 240 7.75 -4.34 1.64
C VAL A 240 8.32 -4.54 3.04
N VAL A 241 9.51 -5.15 3.10
CA VAL A 241 10.26 -5.28 4.34
C VAL A 241 10.98 -3.98 4.64
N HIS A 242 10.65 -3.38 5.78
CA HIS A 242 11.16 -2.06 6.16
C HIS A 242 11.31 -1.90 7.67
N ARG A 243 11.97 -0.82 8.08
CA ARG A 243 12.14 -0.42 9.47
C ARG A 243 12.26 1.09 9.60
N SER A 244 12.02 1.59 10.81
CA SER A 244 12.45 2.92 11.20
C SER A 244 13.95 2.83 11.53
N PRO A 245 14.84 3.55 10.84
CA PRO A 245 16.23 3.65 11.29
C PRO A 245 16.32 4.37 12.65
N SER A 246 17.52 4.36 13.20
CA SER A 246 17.88 5.07 14.41
C SER A 246 17.58 6.57 14.32
N ALA A 247 17.03 7.10 15.40
CA ALA A 247 16.89 8.53 15.66
C ALA A 247 17.41 8.81 17.09
N SER A 248 17.85 10.03 17.34
CA SER A 248 18.35 10.47 18.64
C SER A 248 17.87 11.89 18.96
N LEU A 249 18.16 12.38 20.17
CA LEU A 249 17.91 13.77 20.54
C LEU A 249 18.67 14.75 19.64
N GLU A 250 19.87 14.37 19.18
CA GLU A 250 20.72 15.14 18.28
C GLU A 250 20.32 14.98 16.81
N ASN A 251 19.78 13.81 16.44
CA ASN A 251 19.38 13.46 15.08
C ASN A 251 17.88 13.12 15.04
N LYS A 252 17.05 14.12 15.33
CA LYS A 252 15.59 14.01 15.23
C LYS A 252 15.16 13.93 13.77
N ARG A 253 13.97 13.40 13.53
CA ARG A 253 13.32 13.38 12.23
C ARG A 253 11.87 13.81 12.29
N LEU A 254 11.39 14.44 11.22
CA LEU A 254 9.96 14.71 11.02
C LEU A 254 9.40 13.71 10.02
N PHE A 255 8.64 12.75 10.53
CA PHE A 255 8.11 11.62 9.78
C PHE A 255 6.60 11.75 9.58
N LEU A 256 6.15 11.42 8.38
CA LEU A 256 4.74 11.33 7.99
C LEU A 256 4.41 9.91 7.52
N SER A 257 3.25 9.40 7.95
CA SER A 257 2.64 8.22 7.33
C SER A 257 1.15 8.41 7.10
N LEU A 258 0.65 7.82 6.01
CA LEU A 258 -0.78 7.71 5.70
C LEU A 258 -1.17 6.24 5.59
N ASP A 259 -2.28 5.90 6.25
CA ASP A 259 -2.85 4.55 6.29
C ASP A 259 -4.29 4.57 5.79
N MET A 260 -4.69 3.49 5.11
CA MET A 260 -6.11 3.17 4.91
C MET A 260 -6.75 2.85 6.27
N ILE A 261 -8.02 3.19 6.45
CA ILE A 261 -8.80 2.93 7.68
C ILE A 261 -9.91 1.93 7.40
#